data_AF-A0A3C0YT65-F1
#
_entry.id   AF-A0A3C0YT65-F1
#
_cell.length_a   1.000
_cell.length_b   1.000
_cell.length_c   1.000
_cell.angle_alpha   90.00
_cell.angle_beta   90.00
_cell.angle_gamma   90.00
#
_symmetry.space_group_name_H-M   'P 1'
#
loop_
_entity.id
_entity.type
_entity.pdbx_description
1 polymer ?
#
loop_
_entity_poly.entity_id
_entity_poly.type
_entity_poly.pdbx_seq_one_letter_code
_entity_poly.pdbx_strand_id
1 'polypeptide(L)' 'MSNAAAQPEQAHKALQDKEGKYLTFALGSEEYGLEILKVREISGYMEITAVP' A
#
# COMPACT_ATOMS: atom_id res chain seq x y z
N MET A 1 15.35 -33.24 3.36
CA MET A 1 15.11 -31.93 4.00
C MET A 1 15.75 -30.85 3.14
N SER A 2 15.09 -30.41 2.07
CA SER A 2 15.61 -29.40 1.14
C SER A 2 15.11 -28.02 1.54
N ASN A 3 16.07 -27.12 1.73
CA ASN A 3 15.93 -25.80 2.31
C ASN A 3 14.91 -24.93 1.53
N ALA A 4 13.91 -24.42 2.23
CA ALA A 4 12.95 -23.44 1.72
C ALA A 4 13.61 -22.06 1.70
N ALA A 5 14.47 -21.82 0.71
CA ALA A 5 14.85 -20.46 0.35
C ALA A 5 13.69 -19.87 -0.46
N ALA A 6 12.82 -19.10 0.19
CA ALA A 6 11.76 -18.37 -0.49
C ALA A 6 12.40 -17.47 -1.59
N GLN A 7 12.15 -17.82 -2.84
CA GLN A 7 12.74 -17.15 -4.00
C GLN A 7 12.20 -15.70 -4.14
N PRO A 8 13.07 -14.70 -4.36
CA PRO A 8 12.67 -13.30 -4.61
C PRO A 8 11.88 -13.11 -5.92
N GLU A 9 11.92 -14.08 -6.85
CA GLU A 9 11.19 -14.01 -8.12
C GLU A 9 9.66 -14.09 -7.96
N GLN A 10 9.14 -14.88 -7.02
CA GLN A 10 7.67 -14.94 -6.79
C GLN A 10 7.13 -13.60 -6.29
N ALA A 11 7.91 -12.86 -5.50
CA ALA A 11 7.54 -11.53 -5.03
C ALA A 11 7.49 -10.52 -6.19
N HIS A 12 8.46 -10.55 -7.11
CA HIS A 12 8.49 -9.67 -8.27
C HIS A 12 7.29 -9.86 -9.21
N LYS A 13 6.88 -11.11 -9.46
CA LYS A 13 5.72 -11.38 -10.33
C LYS A 13 4.40 -10.89 -9.71
N ALA A 14 4.24 -11.05 -8.40
CA ALA A 14 3.08 -10.54 -7.67
C ALA A 14 3.03 -9.00 -7.57
N LEU A 15 4.18 -8.32 -7.72
CA LEU A 15 4.27 -6.86 -7.82
C LEU A 15 3.87 -6.38 -9.22
N GLN A 16 4.32 -7.06 -10.29
CA GLN A 16 3.97 -6.72 -11.68
C GLN A 16 2.46 -6.82 -11.98
N ASP A 17 1.77 -7.84 -11.46
CA ASP A 17 0.30 -7.98 -11.61
C ASP A 17 -0.51 -6.90 -10.83
N LYS A 18 0.18 -6.07 -10.04
CA LYS A 18 -0.41 -4.96 -9.26
C LYS A 18 0.04 -3.59 -9.76
N GLU A 19 0.90 -3.52 -10.77
CA GLU A 19 1.20 -2.27 -11.46
C GLU A 19 -0.12 -1.66 -11.99
N GLY A 20 -0.30 -0.36 -11.77
CA GLY A 20 -1.53 0.34 -12.16
C GLY A 20 -2.65 0.38 -11.12
N LYS A 21 -2.49 -0.24 -9.94
CA LYS A 21 -3.50 -0.18 -8.85
C LYS A 21 -3.18 0.90 -7.83
N TYR A 22 -4.07 1.89 -7.75
CA TYR A 22 -3.94 3.04 -6.85
C TYR A 22 -5.19 3.20 -6.00
N LEU A 23 -4.99 3.56 -4.73
CA LEU A 23 -6.03 4.18 -3.93
C LEU A 23 -6.11 5.65 -4.34
N THR A 24 -7.30 6.14 -4.70
CA THR A 24 -7.53 7.56 -4.95
C THR A 24 -8.34 8.20 -3.83
N PHE A 25 -8.06 9.46 -3.55
CA PHE A 25 -8.80 10.26 -2.56
C PHE A 25 -8.77 11.73 -2.95
N ALA A 26 -9.77 12.48 -2.48
CA ALA A 26 -9.85 13.92 -2.67
C ALA A 26 -9.22 14.67 -1.49
N LEU A 27 -8.49 15.74 -1.78
CA LEU A 27 -8.04 16.72 -0.80
C LEU A 27 -8.49 18.11 -1.28
N GLY A 28 -9.50 18.66 -0.59
CA GLY A 28 -10.16 19.87 -1.07
C GLY A 28 -10.80 19.63 -2.44
N SER A 29 -10.35 20.37 -3.46
CA SER A 29 -10.84 20.27 -4.84
C SER A 29 -9.96 19.42 -5.77
N GLU A 30 -8.93 18.76 -5.23
CA GLU A 30 -7.95 18.02 -6.02
C GLU A 30 -8.02 16.51 -5.73
N GLU A 31 -7.70 15.69 -6.73
CA GLU A 31 -7.62 14.23 -6.62
C GLU A 31 -6.17 13.76 -6.56
N TYR A 32 -5.88 12.87 -5.61
CA TYR A 32 -4.57 12.29 -5.37
C TYR A 32 -4.64 10.76 -5.45
N GLY A 33 -3.50 10.14 -5.76
CA GLY A 33 -3.36 8.68 -5.85
C GLY A 33 -2.14 8.16 -5.10
N LEU A 34 -2.31 7.06 -4.35
CA LEU A 34 -1.22 6.32 -3.71
C LEU A 34 -1.23 4.86 -4.18
N GLU A 35 -0.05 4.31 -4.45
CA GLU A 35 0.10 2.90 -4.83
C GLU A 35 -0.50 1.99 -3.75
N ILE A 36 -1.39 1.07 -4.15
CA ILE A 36 -2.19 0.30 -3.19
C ILE A 36 -1.35 -0.52 -2.21
N LEU A 37 -0.16 -0.96 -2.64
CA LEU A 37 0.78 -1.73 -1.83
C LEU A 37 1.43 -0.94 -0.70
N LYS A 38 1.36 0.40 -0.75
CA LYS A 38 1.87 1.29 0.29
C LYS A 38 0.80 1.66 1.33
N VAL A 39 -0.46 1.30 1.08
CA VAL A 39 -1.57 1.53 2.02
C VAL A 39 -1.56 0.44 3.08
N ARG A 40 -1.50 0.83 4.36
CA ARG A 40 -1.58 -0.11 5.50
C ARG A 40 -3.01 -0.29 6.01
N GLU A 41 -3.73 0.81 6.17
CA GLU A 41 -5.09 0.85 6.69
C GLU A 41 -5.81 2.10 6.15
N ILE A 42 -7.14 2.04 6.06
CA ILE A 42 -8.00 3.19 5.79
C ILE A 42 -8.89 3.37 7.01
N SER A 43 -8.45 4.22 7.94
CA SER A 43 -9.19 4.55 9.15
C SER A 43 -10.05 5.80 8.92
N GLY A 44 -11.25 5.84 9.50
CA GLY A 44 -12.08 7.05 9.48
C GLY A 44 -11.49 8.18 10.32
N TYR A 45 -12.17 9.32 10.37
CA TYR A 45 -11.77 10.42 11.26
C TYR A 45 -11.75 9.96 12.72
N MET A 46 -10.62 10.18 13.38
CA MET A 46 -10.37 9.81 14.77
C MET A 46 -9.69 10.97 15.49
N GLU A 47 -9.82 11.00 16.81
CA GLU A 47 -9.15 12.00 17.63
C GLU A 47 -7.63 11.84 17.54
N ILE A 48 -6.92 12.95 17.34
CA ILE A 48 -5.47 12.97 17.25
C ILE A 48 -4.90 13.35 18.61
N THR A 49 -4.12 12.46 19.21
CA THR A 49 -3.34 12.77 20.42
C THR A 49 -2.05 13.48 20.02
N ALA A 50 -1.95 14.79 20.31
CA ALA A 50 -0.74 15.56 20.07
C ALA A 50 0.41 15.09 20.98
N VAL A 51 1.58 14.86 20.39
CA VAL A 51 2.81 14.54 21.12
C VAL A 51 3.73 15.77 21.08
N PRO A 52 4.33 16.20 22.21
CA PRO A 52 5.28 17.31 22.27
C PRO A 52 6.54 17.12 21.44
#